data_AF-A0A1W9TN80-F1
#
_entry.id   AF-A0A1W9TN80-F1
#
_cell.length_a   1.000
_cell.length_b   1.000
_cell.length_c   1.000
_cell.angle_alpha   90.00
_cell.angle_beta   90.00
_cell.angle_gamma   90.00
#
_symmetry.space_group_name_H-M   'P 1'
#
loop_
_entity.id
_entity.type
_entity.pdbx_description
1 polymer ?
#
loop_
_entity_poly.entity_id
_entity_poly.type
_entity_poly.pdbx_seq_one_letter_code
_entity_poly.pdbx_strand_id
1 'polypeptide(L)' 'MAKKDDIQLPEWIEYSIPKWLYDCMLESFPEDYVKDFMKKSYSINPLTLRTNTLKITREELFEKLNDEYDIELSKHSPL' A
#
# COMPACT_ATOMS: atom_id res chain seq x y z
N MET A 1 22.79 -4.55 34.69
CA MET A 1 21.84 -5.12 33.71
C MET A 1 21.30 -3.96 32.90
N ALA A 2 21.66 -3.86 31.63
CA ALA A 2 21.11 -2.83 30.75
C ALA A 2 19.59 -3.03 30.63
N LYS A 3 18.81 -1.97 30.79
CA LYS A 3 17.34 -2.01 30.64
C LYS A 3 17.02 -2.47 29.23
N LYS A 4 16.04 -3.36 29.09
CA LYS A 4 15.62 -3.98 27.83
C LYS A 4 14.90 -3.00 26.87
N ASP A 5 14.78 -1.74 27.25
CA ASP A 5 13.78 -0.82 26.71
C ASP A 5 14.34 0.35 25.88
N ASP A 6 15.66 0.43 25.66
CA ASP A 6 16.27 1.55 24.89
C ASP A 6 16.92 1.09 23.56
N ILE A 7 16.48 -0.03 22.98
CA ILE A 7 16.93 -0.41 21.63
C ILE A 7 16.11 0.40 20.62
N GLN A 8 16.65 1.53 20.18
CA GLN A 8 16.15 2.22 18.98
C GLN A 8 16.49 1.36 17.76
N LEU A 9 15.46 0.82 17.12
CA LEU A 9 15.62 0.11 15.86
C LEU A 9 15.87 1.12 14.74
N PRO A 10 16.78 0.83 13.79
CA PRO A 10 16.88 1.59 12.56
C PRO A 10 15.55 1.62 11.80
N GLU A 11 15.21 2.75 11.18
CA GLU A 11 13.92 2.96 10.48
C GLU A 11 13.62 1.87 9.42
N TRP A 12 14.62 1.38 8.69
CA TRP A 12 14.43 0.32 7.70
C TRP A 12 13.97 -1.02 8.31
N ILE A 13 14.33 -1.30 9.58
CA ILE A 13 13.83 -2.47 10.31
C ILE A 13 12.35 -2.30 10.64
N GLU A 14 11.90 -1.10 10.97
CA GLU A 14 10.49 -0.82 11.30
C GLU A 14 9.56 -1.14 10.14
N TYR A 15 10.04 -0.93 8.90
CA TYR A 15 9.29 -1.25 7.68
C TYR A 15 9.56 -2.66 7.13
N SER A 16 10.36 -3.49 7.82
CA SER A 16 10.77 -4.83 7.37
C SER A 16 11.45 -4.84 5.98
N ILE A 17 12.28 -3.83 5.70
CA ILE A 17 12.93 -3.63 4.39
C ILE A 17 14.45 -3.73 4.54
N PRO A 18 15.17 -4.36 3.59
CA PRO A 18 16.63 -4.44 3.68
C PRO A 18 17.26 -3.05 3.54
N LYS A 19 18.30 -2.78 4.36
CA LYS A 19 18.98 -1.47 4.40
C LYS A 19 19.37 -0.93 3.03
N TRP A 20 19.92 -1.76 2.13
CA TRP A 20 20.36 -1.30 0.82
C TRP A 20 19.22 -0.69 0.00
N LEU A 21 18.01 -1.25 0.10
CA LEU A 21 16.85 -0.72 -0.63
C LEU A 21 16.37 0.58 -0.01
N TYR A 22 16.41 0.69 1.32
CA TYR A 22 16.12 1.93 2.02
C TYR A 22 17.07 3.06 1.60
N ASP A 23 18.38 2.77 1.57
CA ASP A 23 19.40 3.72 1.14
C ASP A 23 19.18 4.14 -0.33
N CYS A 24 18.95 3.19 -1.24
CA CYS A 24 18.67 3.50 -2.66
C CYS A 24 17.43 4.39 -2.85
N MET A 25 16.40 4.20 -2.02
CA MET A 25 15.18 5.01 -2.07
C MET A 25 15.44 6.43 -1.59
N LEU A 26 16.21 6.61 -0.50
CA LEU A 26 16.61 7.94 0.00
C LEU A 26 17.56 8.68 -0.96
N GLU A 27 18.38 7.96 -1.71
CA GLU A 27 19.22 8.55 -2.77
C GLU A 27 18.38 9.02 -3.98
N SER A 28 17.25 8.36 -4.24
CA SER A 28 16.44 8.57 -5.43
C SER A 28 15.25 9.52 -5.22
N PHE A 29 14.76 9.64 -3.99
CA PHE A 29 13.52 10.36 -3.67
C PHE A 29 13.64 11.16 -2.37
N PRO A 30 12.80 12.21 -2.19
CA PRO A 30 12.71 12.94 -0.93
C PRO A 30 12.41 12.02 0.27
N GLU A 31 13.05 12.29 1.41
CA GLU A 31 12.94 11.44 2.61
C GLU A 31 11.49 11.29 3.12
N ASP A 32 10.71 12.38 3.09
CA ASP A 32 9.29 12.37 3.46
C ASP A 32 8.47 11.42 2.58
N TYR A 33 8.71 11.47 1.25
CA TYR A 33 8.10 10.53 0.31
C TYR A 33 8.50 9.08 0.61
N VAL A 34 9.79 8.83 0.87
CA VAL A 34 10.28 7.48 1.15
C VAL A 34 9.62 6.92 2.41
N LYS A 35 9.55 7.70 3.49
CA LYS A 35 8.90 7.29 4.74
C LYS A 35 7.42 6.95 4.52
N ASP A 36 6.69 7.80 3.79
CA ASP A 36 5.29 7.54 3.44
C ASP A 36 5.11 6.30 2.58
N PHE A 37 6.00 6.10 1.60
CA PHE A 37 5.98 4.94 0.72
C PHE A 37 6.27 3.64 1.48
N MET A 38 7.28 3.61 2.35
CA MET A 38 7.62 2.43 3.14
C MET A 38 6.50 2.08 4.12
N LYS A 39 5.92 3.08 4.79
CA LYS A 39 4.78 2.89 5.68
C LYS A 39 3.57 2.29 4.95
N LYS A 40 3.27 2.77 3.74
CA LYS A 40 2.20 2.20 2.90
C LYS A 40 2.54 0.79 2.41
N SER A 41 3.78 0.54 2.02
CA SER A 41 4.22 -0.77 1.53
C SER A 41 4.16 -1.87 2.60
N TYR A 42 4.35 -1.49 3.87
CA TYR A 42 4.19 -2.39 5.00
C TYR A 42 2.72 -2.62 5.42
N SER A 43 1.79 -1.83 4.89
CA SER A 43 0.36 -1.96 5.21
C SER A 43 -0.32 -3.11 4.46
N ILE A 44 -1.49 -3.54 4.95
CA ILE A 44 -2.30 -4.54 4.26
C ILE A 44 -2.82 -3.91 2.96
N ASN A 45 -2.47 -4.52 1.82
CA ASN A 45 -2.94 -4.05 0.52
C ASN A 45 -4.47 -4.25 0.41
N PRO A 46 -5.21 -3.27 -0.13
CA PRO A 46 -6.63 -3.42 -0.37
C PRO A 46 -6.90 -4.50 -1.43
N LEU A 47 -7.98 -5.25 -1.27
CA LEU A 47 -8.44 -6.19 -2.29
C LEU A 47 -9.05 -5.40 -3.45
N THR A 48 -8.50 -5.58 -4.65
CA THR A 48 -8.95 -4.87 -5.86
C THR A 48 -9.44 -5.86 -6.90
N LEU A 49 -10.41 -5.43 -7.72
CA LEU A 49 -11.01 -6.23 -8.79
C LEU A 49 -10.78 -5.55 -10.14
N ARG A 50 -10.56 -6.36 -11.17
CA ARG A 50 -10.50 -5.90 -12.57
C ARG A 50 -11.75 -6.36 -13.30
N THR A 51 -12.56 -5.41 -13.75
CA THR A 51 -13.74 -5.69 -14.58
C THR A 51 -13.34 -6.25 -15.94
N ASN A 52 -14.04 -7.31 -16.38
CA ASN A 52 -13.94 -7.79 -17.76
C ASN A 52 -14.91 -7.03 -18.66
N THR A 53 -14.42 -5.97 -19.31
CA THR A 53 -15.22 -5.04 -20.14
C THR A 53 -15.81 -5.67 -21.40
N LEU A 54 -15.36 -6.87 -21.81
CA LEU A 54 -15.99 -7.64 -22.89
C LEU A 54 -17.34 -8.25 -22.50
N LYS A 55 -17.66 -8.27 -21.20
CA LYS A 55 -18.84 -8.95 -20.63
C LYS A 55 -19.77 -8.00 -19.87
N ILE A 56 -19.21 -7.03 -19.18
CA ILE A 56 -19.95 -6.12 -18.30
C ILE A 56 -19.16 -4.81 -18.12
N THR A 57 -19.85 -3.68 -18.00
CA THR A 57 -19.22 -2.40 -17.66
C THR A 57 -18.82 -2.36 -16.18
N ARG A 58 -17.98 -1.39 -15.80
CA ARG A 58 -17.54 -1.22 -14.41
C ARG A 58 -18.71 -0.82 -13.52
N GLU A 59 -19.57 0.06 -14.02
CA GLU A 59 -20.73 0.60 -13.33
C GLU A 59 -21.77 -0.51 -13.08
N GLU A 60 -22.08 -1.32 -14.10
CA GLU A 60 -22.99 -2.46 -13.96
C GLU A 60 -22.44 -3.53 -13.00
N LEU A 61 -21.11 -3.76 -12.99
CA LEU A 61 -20.50 -4.68 -12.04
C LEU A 61 -20.59 -4.14 -10.60
N PHE A 62 -20.37 -2.84 -10.42
CA PHE A 62 -20.50 -2.19 -9.12
C PHE A 62 -21.92 -2.31 -8.58
N GLU A 63 -22.93 -1.98 -9.38
CA GLU A 63 -24.34 -2.10 -8.97
C GLU A 63 -24.69 -3.54 -8.54
N LYS A 64 -24.19 -4.55 -9.23
CA LYS A 64 -24.43 -5.97 -8.88
C LYS A 64 -23.78 -6.41 -7.58
N LEU A 65 -22.65 -5.82 -7.21
CA LEU A 65 -21.88 -6.23 -6.03
C LEU A 65 -22.17 -5.37 -4.80
N ASN A 66 -22.61 -4.12 -5.00
CA ASN A 66 -22.83 -3.14 -3.93
C ASN A 66 -23.95 -3.54 -2.97
N ASP A 67 -24.86 -4.42 -3.37
CA ASP A 67 -25.92 -4.93 -2.49
C ASP A 67 -25.38 -5.98 -1.48
N GLU A 68 -24.31 -6.70 -1.84
CA GLU A 68 -23.78 -7.82 -1.04
C GLU A 68 -22.47 -7.50 -0.33
N TYR A 69 -21.66 -6.58 -0.89
CA TYR A 69 -20.31 -6.28 -0.41
C TYR A 69 -20.12 -4.79 -0.19
N ASP A 70 -19.37 -4.43 0.85
CA ASP A 70 -18.88 -3.08 1.07
C ASP A 70 -17.73 -2.80 0.10
N ILE A 71 -18.05 -2.17 -1.03
CA ILE A 71 -17.12 -1.88 -2.13
C ILE A 71 -17.16 -0.40 -2.51
N GLU A 72 -16.04 0.10 -3.02
CA GLU A 72 -15.91 1.46 -3.52
C GLU A 72 -15.33 1.50 -4.94
N LEU A 73 -15.72 2.50 -5.72
CA LEU A 73 -15.13 2.73 -7.04
C LEU A 73 -13.73 3.32 -6.91
N SER A 74 -12.75 2.63 -7.47
CA SER A 74 -11.38 3.15 -7.55
C SER A 74 -11.29 4.38 -8.45
N LYS A 75 -10.64 5.42 -7.94
CA LYS A 75 -10.32 6.67 -8.65
C LYS A 75 -9.24 6.49 -9.73
N HIS A 76 -8.50 5.37 -9.66
CA HIS A 76 -7.33 5.10 -10.49
C HIS A 76 -7.63 4.18 -11.68
N SER A 77 -8.80 3.53 -11.70
CA SER A 77 -9.21 2.76 -12.87
C SER A 77 -9.77 3.73 -13.92
N PRO A 78 -9.26 3.73 -15.16
CA PRO A 78 -9.87 4.48 -16.24
C PRO A 78 -11.31 4.01 -16.48
N LEU A 79 -12.14 4.94 -16.96
CA LEU A 79 -13.49 4.70 -17.50
C LEU A 79 -13.40 3.87 -18.79
#